data_AF-A0A7C7YGN8-F1
#
_entry.id   AF-A0A7C7YGN8-F1
#
_cell.length_a   1.000
_cell.length_b   1.000
_cell.length_c   1.000
_cell.angle_alpha   90.00
_cell.angle_beta   90.00
_cell.angle_gamma   90.00
#
_symmetry.space_group_name_H-M   'P 1'
#
loop_
_entity.id
_entity.type
_entity.pdbx_description
1 polymer ?
#
loop_
_entity_poly.entity_id
_entity_poly.type
_entity_poly.pdbx_seq_one_letter_code
_entity_poly.pdbx_strand_id
1 'polypeptide(L)'
;MRTRRTAQNLAITPATFRSSPASTLRGASCMPRREAEMRHQIGVDSIAWGSDYPHPEGTWPHTVENMKETFRQLPQDEIKKMLGQNALEWYGFDADKLAPIVARVGPKPADFE
;
A
#
# COMPACT_ATOMS: atom_id res chain seq x y z
N MET A 1 38.16 2.54 -19.50
CA MET A 1 38.26 3.58 -18.44
C MET A 1 36.84 4.10 -18.20
N ARG A 2 36.14 3.64 -17.15
CA ARG A 2 34.76 4.04 -16.84
C ARG A 2 34.84 5.29 -15.97
N THR A 3 34.47 6.45 -16.52
CA THR A 3 34.38 7.70 -15.76
C THR A 3 33.33 7.52 -14.65
N ARG A 4 33.76 7.57 -13.39
CA ARG A 4 32.84 7.66 -12.25
C ARG A 4 32.08 8.97 -12.41
N ARG A 5 30.78 8.92 -12.71
CA ARG A 5 29.90 10.08 -12.54
C ARG A 5 29.98 10.48 -11.06
N THR A 6 30.44 11.70 -10.80
CA THR A 6 30.33 12.34 -9.50
C THR A 6 28.87 12.28 -9.06
N ALA A 7 28.62 11.77 -7.86
CA ALA A 7 27.29 11.78 -7.27
C ALA A 7 26.78 13.23 -7.28
N GLN A 8 25.68 13.47 -7.98
CA GLN A 8 24.98 14.75 -7.89
C GLN A 8 24.50 14.90 -6.44
N ASN A 9 24.82 16.02 -5.80
CA ASN A 9 24.31 16.35 -4.46
C ASN A 9 22.79 16.49 -4.54
N LEU A 10 22.07 15.42 -4.19
CA LEU A 10 20.62 15.45 -4.02
C LEU A 10 20.29 16.25 -2.75
N ALA A 11 19.28 17.12 -2.83
CA ALA A 11 18.82 17.94 -1.71
C ALA A 11 18.18 17.14 -0.56
N ILE A 12 18.00 15.83 -0.74
CA ILE A 12 17.38 14.91 0.21
C ILE A 12 18.27 13.68 0.38
N THR A 13 18.32 13.16 1.60
CA THR A 13 19.06 11.92 1.87
C THR A 13 18.32 10.71 1.28
N PRO A 14 19.02 9.60 0.97
CA PRO A 14 18.37 8.37 0.53
C PRO A 14 17.33 7.83 1.53
N ALA A 15 17.57 8.03 2.83
CA ALA A 15 16.62 7.64 3.88
C ALA A 15 15.34 8.48 3.81
N THR A 16 15.48 9.82 3.74
CA THR A 16 14.35 10.73 3.58
C THR A 16 13.55 10.44 2.31
N PHE A 17 14.22 10.15 1.19
CA PHE A 17 13.57 9.79 -0.06
C PHE A 17 12.76 8.50 0.07
N ARG A 18 13.36 7.44 0.63
CA ARG A 18 12.71 6.11 0.80
C ARG A 18 11.49 6.16 1.72
N SER A 19 11.53 7.01 2.73
CA SER A 19 10.46 7.15 3.71
C SER A 19 9.39 8.16 3.29
N SER A 20 9.57 8.88 2.18
CA SER A 20 8.60 9.87 1.69
C SER A 20 7.45 9.18 0.95
N PRO A 21 6.19 9.29 1.42
CA PRO A 21 5.01 8.78 0.72
C PRO A 21 4.67 9.56 -0.54
N ALA A 22 5.33 10.69 -0.81
CA ALA A 22 5.25 11.42 -2.08
C ALA A 22 6.35 11.01 -3.08
N SER A 23 7.37 10.28 -2.61
CA SER A 23 8.52 9.86 -3.44
C SER A 23 8.65 8.34 -3.58
N THR A 24 8.03 7.56 -2.70
CA THR A 24 7.98 6.10 -2.83
C THR A 24 6.64 5.55 -2.31
N LEU A 25 5.95 4.81 -3.18
CA LEU A 25 4.86 3.91 -2.83
C LEU A 25 5.36 2.46 -2.90
N ARG A 26 5.06 1.66 -1.86
CA ARG A 26 5.44 0.25 -1.79
C ARG A 26 4.22 -0.62 -2.09
N GLY A 27 4.29 -1.35 -3.19
CA GLY A 27 3.34 -2.42 -3.50
C GLY A 27 3.51 -3.57 -2.54
N ALA A 28 2.60 -3.72 -1.60
CA ALA A 28 2.53 -4.82 -0.65
C ALA A 28 1.66 -5.93 -1.25
N SER A 29 2.20 -6.59 -2.30
CA SER A 29 1.61 -7.78 -2.92
C SER A 29 1.52 -8.90 -1.89
N CYS A 30 0.37 -9.59 -1.83
CA CYS A 30 0.12 -10.73 -0.93
C CYS A 30 0.60 -10.50 0.51
N MET A 31 0.40 -9.28 1.03
CA MET A 31 0.92 -8.84 2.32
C MET A 31 0.47 -9.77 3.46
N PRO A 32 1.39 -10.38 4.23
CA PRO A 32 1.06 -11.20 5.38
C PRO A 32 0.87 -10.36 6.64
N ARG A 33 0.15 -10.92 7.63
CA ARG A 33 -0.17 -10.25 8.90
C ARG A 33 1.03 -9.59 9.59
N ARG A 34 2.18 -10.27 9.67
CA ARG A 34 3.40 -9.75 10.31
C ARG A 34 3.86 -8.40 9.71
N GLU A 35 3.66 -8.20 8.41
CA GLU A 35 4.06 -6.96 7.74
C GLU A 35 3.06 -5.83 8.06
N ALA A 36 1.77 -6.17 8.18
CA ALA A 36 0.75 -5.22 8.59
C ALA A 36 0.96 -4.76 10.04
N GLU A 37 1.48 -5.63 10.91
CA GLU A 37 1.89 -5.27 12.27
C GLU A 37 3.11 -4.34 12.27
N MET A 38 4.02 -4.49 11.30
CA MET A 38 5.19 -3.63 11.09
C MET A 38 4.90 -2.34 10.30
N ARG A 39 3.65 -2.08 9.92
CA ARG A 39 3.25 -0.94 9.06
C ARG A 39 3.80 0.42 9.49
N HIS A 40 4.02 0.64 10.79
CA HIS A 40 4.59 1.89 11.31
C HIS A 40 6.09 2.02 11.05
N GLN A 41 6.82 0.90 11.09
CA GLN A 41 8.24 0.86 10.75
C GLN A 41 8.45 0.99 9.25
N ILE A 42 7.53 0.40 8.47
CA ILE A 42 7.51 0.52 7.02
C ILE A 42 7.15 1.97 6.66
N GLY A 43 6.04 2.47 7.19
CA GLY A 43 5.42 3.77 6.91
C GLY A 43 4.01 3.55 6.34
N VAL A 44 2.98 3.81 7.14
CA VAL A 44 1.56 3.54 6.80
C VAL A 44 1.14 4.26 5.51
N ASP A 45 1.56 5.52 5.34
CA ASP A 45 1.18 6.35 4.19
C ASP A 45 1.90 5.96 2.88
N SER A 46 2.83 5.01 2.95
CA SER A 46 3.62 4.54 1.80
C SER A 46 3.30 3.10 1.40
N ILE A 47 2.30 2.46 2.01
CA ILE A 47 1.89 1.08 1.68
C ILE A 47 0.70 1.11 0.74
N ALA A 48 0.75 0.35 -0.35
CA ALA A 48 -0.41 0.04 -1.19
C ALA A 48 -0.55 -1.48 -1.31
N TRP A 49 -1.59 -2.05 -0.72
CA TRP A 49 -1.87 -3.48 -0.77
C TRP A 49 -2.32 -3.91 -2.17
N GLY A 50 -1.94 -5.13 -2.58
CA GLY A 50 -2.38 -5.73 -3.83
C GLY A 50 -2.47 -7.25 -3.73
N SER A 51 -3.35 -7.86 -4.53
CA SER A 51 -3.60 -9.30 -4.53
C SER A 51 -2.52 -10.11 -5.27
N ASP A 52 -1.72 -9.46 -6.11
CA ASP A 52 -0.76 -10.05 -7.06
C ASP A 52 -1.38 -11.00 -8.10
N TYR A 53 -2.65 -10.79 -8.45
CA TYR A 53 -3.30 -11.59 -9.50
C TYR A 53 -2.67 -11.32 -10.89
N PRO A 54 -2.39 -12.35 -11.71
CA PRO A 54 -2.72 -13.77 -11.56
C PRO A 54 -1.54 -14.65 -11.09
N HIS A 55 -0.52 -14.09 -10.43
CA HIS A 55 0.66 -14.85 -10.08
C HIS A 55 0.37 -15.99 -9.10
N PRO A 56 1.09 -17.12 -9.19
CA PRO A 56 0.90 -18.27 -8.31
C PRO A 56 1.11 -17.97 -6.82
N GLU A 57 2.01 -17.03 -6.51
CA GLU A 57 2.27 -16.54 -5.15
C GLU A 57 1.21 -15.55 -4.63
N GLY A 58 0.33 -15.08 -5.52
CA GLY A 58 -0.74 -14.15 -5.18
C GLY A 58 -1.81 -14.78 -4.29
N THR A 59 -2.82 -13.97 -3.97
CA THR A 59 -3.85 -14.36 -3.00
C THR A 59 -5.09 -15.00 -3.63
N TRP A 60 -5.21 -14.99 -4.97
CA TRP A 60 -6.35 -15.59 -5.66
C TRP A 60 -6.32 -17.12 -5.57
N PRO A 61 -7.46 -17.81 -5.35
CA PRO A 61 -8.84 -17.32 -5.29
C PRO A 61 -9.32 -16.85 -3.91
N HIS A 62 -8.48 -16.90 -2.88
CA HIS A 62 -8.83 -16.59 -1.49
C HIS A 62 -8.45 -15.16 -1.09
N THR A 63 -8.56 -14.20 -2.03
CA THR A 63 -8.08 -12.84 -1.84
C THR A 63 -8.79 -12.14 -0.68
N VAL A 64 -10.10 -12.35 -0.55
CA VAL A 64 -10.91 -11.70 0.50
C VAL A 64 -10.53 -12.25 1.87
N GLU A 65 -10.40 -13.56 2.02
CA GLU A 65 -10.03 -14.21 3.28
C GLU A 65 -8.63 -13.79 3.74
N ASN A 66 -7.66 -13.79 2.82
CA ASN A 66 -6.28 -13.34 3.11
C ASN A 66 -6.23 -11.87 3.51
N MET A 67 -7.00 -11.01 2.84
CA MET A 67 -7.09 -9.58 3.17
C MET A 67 -7.68 -9.40 4.58
N LYS A 68 -8.80 -10.07 4.91
CA LYS A 68 -9.42 -9.97 6.23
C LYS A 68 -8.47 -10.45 7.33
N GLU A 69 -7.81 -11.59 7.14
CA GLU A 69 -6.86 -12.11 8.13
C GLU A 69 -5.65 -11.17 8.34
N THR A 70 -5.18 -10.54 7.26
CA THR A 70 -4.05 -9.61 7.34
C THR A 70 -4.43 -8.35 8.12
N PHE A 71 -5.60 -7.78 7.87
CA PHE A 71 -5.98 -6.46 8.38
C PHE A 71 -6.92 -6.47 9.60
N ARG A 72 -7.43 -7.63 10.02
CA ARG A 72 -8.31 -7.73 11.20
C ARG A 72 -7.74 -7.04 12.43
N GLN A 73 -8.59 -6.35 13.17
CA GLN A 73 -8.27 -5.65 14.41
C GLN A 73 -7.25 -4.50 14.26
N LEU A 74 -6.95 -4.06 13.03
CA LEU A 74 -6.19 -2.83 12.82
C LEU A 74 -7.12 -1.60 12.80
N PRO A 75 -6.61 -0.41 13.12
CA PRO A 75 -7.39 0.83 13.01
C PRO A 75 -7.96 1.03 11.60
N GLN A 76 -9.27 1.31 11.52
CA GLN A 76 -9.98 1.40 10.23
C GLN A 76 -9.43 2.50 9.32
N ASP A 77 -8.94 3.61 9.88
CA ASP A 77 -8.31 4.70 9.15
C ASP A 77 -7.00 4.26 8.48
N GLU A 78 -6.19 3.45 9.15
CA GLU A 78 -4.96 2.91 8.60
C GLU A 78 -5.21 1.82 7.55
N ILE A 79 -6.22 0.97 7.76
CA ILE A 79 -6.67 -0.01 6.75
C ILE A 79 -7.10 0.73 5.48
N LYS A 80 -7.91 1.78 5.61
CA LYS A 80 -8.38 2.59 4.48
C LYS A 80 -7.23 3.21 3.69
N LYS A 81 -6.19 3.68 4.38
CA LYS A 81 -4.95 4.16 3.75
C LYS A 81 -4.27 3.09 2.92
N MET A 82 -3.95 1.97 3.55
CA MET A 82 -3.16 0.88 2.94
C MET A 82 -3.90 0.15 1.83
N LEU A 83 -5.22 -0.01 1.93
CA LEU A 83 -6.03 -0.71 0.93
C LEU A 83 -6.39 0.16 -0.28
N GLY A 84 -6.33 1.51 -0.18
CA GLY A 84 -6.79 2.33 -1.29
C GLY A 84 -6.40 3.81 -1.28
N GLN A 85 -6.41 4.52 -0.16
CA GLN A 85 -6.20 5.98 -0.21
C GLN A 85 -4.77 6.35 -0.64
N ASN A 86 -3.75 5.61 -0.18
CA ASN A 86 -2.38 5.88 -0.59
C ASN A 86 -2.21 5.72 -2.11
N ALA A 87 -2.85 4.70 -2.71
CA ALA A 87 -2.83 4.51 -4.16
C ALA A 87 -3.63 5.61 -4.89
N LEU A 88 -4.79 5.99 -4.35
CA LEU A 88 -5.62 7.08 -4.88
C LEU A 88 -4.83 8.39 -4.96
N GLU A 89 -4.16 8.77 -3.87
CA GLU A 89 -3.36 9.99 -3.81
C GLU A 89 -2.15 9.91 -4.74
N TRP A 90 -1.44 8.78 -4.73
CA TRP A 90 -0.22 8.59 -5.53
C TRP A 90 -0.48 8.63 -7.04
N TYR A 91 -1.56 7.98 -7.50
CA TYR A 91 -1.93 7.96 -8.92
C TYR A 91 -2.74 9.19 -9.34
N GLY A 92 -3.13 10.07 -8.40
CA GLY A 92 -3.94 11.24 -8.68
C GLY A 92 -5.36 10.89 -9.13
N PHE A 93 -5.95 9.82 -8.58
CA PHE A 93 -7.31 9.43 -8.89
C PHE A 93 -8.34 10.34 -8.23
N ASP A 94 -9.46 10.53 -8.93
CA ASP A 94 -10.60 11.32 -8.48
C ASP A 94 -11.46 10.48 -7.52
N ALA A 95 -11.46 10.87 -6.24
CA ALA A 95 -12.17 10.15 -5.19
C ALA A 95 -13.69 10.12 -5.41
N ASP A 96 -14.28 11.20 -5.91
CA ASP A 96 -15.72 11.32 -6.10
C ASP A 96 -16.19 10.38 -7.23
N LYS A 97 -15.37 10.23 -8.27
CA LYS A 97 -15.64 9.27 -9.35
C LYS A 97 -15.49 7.81 -8.92
N LEU A 98 -14.59 7.52 -7.98
CA LEU A 98 -14.39 6.17 -7.46
C LEU A 98 -15.40 5.78 -6.36
N ALA A 99 -15.95 6.75 -5.64
CA ALA A 99 -16.92 6.53 -4.57
C ALA A 99 -18.05 5.53 -4.90
N PRO A 100 -18.76 5.62 -6.06
CA PRO A 100 -19.80 4.64 -6.40
C PRO A 100 -19.25 3.23 -6.66
N ILE A 101 -18.01 3.11 -7.14
CA ILE A 101 -17.36 1.81 -7.36
C ILE A 101 -16.97 1.20 -6.02
N VAL A 102 -16.36 1.99 -5.14
CA VAL A 102 -16.00 1.57 -3.77
C VAL A 102 -17.25 1.12 -3.00
N ALA A 103 -18.36 1.85 -3.11
CA ALA A 103 -19.62 1.45 -2.49
C ALA A 103 -20.16 0.11 -3.02
N ARG A 104 -19.87 -0.23 -4.27
CA ARG A 104 -20.34 -1.46 -4.92
C ARG A 104 -19.45 -2.68 -4.61
N VAL A 105 -18.13 -2.53 -4.64
CA VAL A 105 -17.18 -3.66 -4.59
C VAL A 105 -16.12 -3.57 -3.48
N GLY A 106 -16.04 -2.44 -2.78
CA GLY A 106 -15.06 -2.23 -1.72
C GLY A 106 -15.38 -3.07 -0.47
N PRO A 107 -14.35 -3.45 0.30
CA PRO A 107 -14.55 -4.07 1.60
C PRO A 107 -15.24 -3.11 2.56
N LYS A 108 -16.06 -3.64 3.46
CA LYS A 108 -16.76 -2.86 4.49
C LYS A 108 -15.87 -2.75 5.73
N PRO A 109 -15.94 -1.66 6.51
CA PRO A 109 -15.18 -1.55 7.75
C PRO A 109 -15.42 -2.71 8.72
N ALA A 110 -16.66 -3.21 8.78
CA ALA A 110 -17.05 -4.37 9.58
C ALA A 110 -16.41 -5.70 9.14
N ASP A 111 -15.80 -5.77 7.96
CA ASP A 111 -15.07 -6.96 7.51
C ASP A 111 -13.76 -7.20 8.29
N PHE A 112 -13.30 -6.20 9.06
CA PHE A 112 -12.01 -6.19 9.75
C PHE A 112 -12.12 -6.12 11.28
N GLU A 113 -13.32 -6.23 11.84
CA GLU A 113 -13.55 -6.26 13.30
C GLU A 113 -13.13 -7.57 13.97
#